data_AF-A0A317KSR7-F1
#
_entry.id   AF-A0A317KSR7-F1
#
_cell.length_a   1.000
_cell.length_b   1.000
_cell.length_c   1.000
_cell.angle_alpha   90.00
_cell.angle_beta   90.00
_cell.angle_gamma   90.00
#
_symmetry.space_group_name_H-M   'P 1'
#
loop_
_entity.id
_entity.type
_entity.pdbx_description
1 polymer ?
#
loop_
_entity_poly.entity_id
_entity_poly.type
_entity_poly.pdbx_seq_one_letter_code
_entity_poly.pdbx_strand_id
1 'polypeptide(L)'
;MRIEIWADVVCPWAYIGKRRLERALASWSGDPAEVVWRPYRIDPSAPAPGEPLADVLRDPMVDAALRGCAPHLTPGENRERVSRIALAEGLGPRWGAGWRASSHDAHRLIALAHEAGGPPLQDAVAEEVMRAHFVDALDISLPAVLDEVSRRAGFPAGGRLLADGAADTTVRELVLRGRAAGVATSPTFVVNGAALGGAQPPEVIHAFLAEAAGRSPRQLPEEVERLRHAEALLDLGDPLGALTLLRPLLDTHGDDRGTRLLAARAYFHSAQLNRALRILEPLAAQTPDDSYVQLLLGRTLQRQGDTGRAAAHLRLAAAMSPGYAG
;
A
#
# COMPACT_ATOMS: atom_id res chain seq x y z
N MET A 1 20.37 7.04 -8.19
CA MET A 1 18.96 6.77 -8.55
C MET A 1 18.27 5.99 -7.45
N ARG A 2 17.06 6.37 -7.03
CA ARG A 2 16.24 5.59 -6.08
C ARG A 2 15.32 4.63 -6.82
N ILE A 3 15.28 3.38 -6.38
CA ILE A 3 14.41 2.33 -6.87
C ILE A 3 13.53 1.89 -5.70
N GLU A 4 12.22 2.11 -5.81
CA GLU A 4 11.28 1.59 -4.83
C GLU A 4 10.76 0.21 -5.26
N ILE A 5 10.84 -0.77 -4.37
CA ILE A 5 10.23 -2.09 -4.54
C ILE A 5 8.97 -2.13 -3.69
N TRP A 6 7.82 -1.95 -4.34
CA TRP A 6 6.52 -2.13 -3.72
C TRP A 6 6.16 -3.61 -3.75
N ALA A 7 6.25 -4.28 -2.61
CA ALA A 7 6.13 -5.72 -2.55
C ALA A 7 5.56 -6.21 -1.24
N ASP A 8 4.91 -7.38 -1.29
CA ASP A 8 4.60 -8.16 -0.11
C ASP A 8 5.64 -9.26 0.09
N VAL A 9 6.12 -9.42 1.31
CA VAL A 9 7.16 -10.42 1.66
C VAL A 9 6.64 -11.86 1.62
N VAL A 10 5.33 -12.05 1.58
CA VAL A 10 4.68 -13.36 1.34
C VAL A 10 4.42 -13.62 -0.15
N CYS A 11 4.81 -12.71 -1.04
CA CYS A 11 4.72 -12.90 -2.48
C CYS A 11 5.97 -13.63 -3.00
N PRO A 12 5.86 -14.83 -3.61
CA PRO A 12 7.04 -15.52 -4.13
C PRO A 12 7.70 -14.75 -5.28
N TRP A 13 6.91 -14.01 -6.06
CA TRP A 13 7.42 -13.17 -7.13
C TRP A 13 8.20 -11.96 -6.61
N ALA A 14 7.95 -11.48 -5.39
CA ALA A 14 8.76 -10.40 -4.81
C ALA A 14 10.20 -10.85 -4.60
N TYR A 15 10.40 -12.06 -4.06
CA TYR A 15 11.74 -12.59 -3.80
C TYR A 15 12.47 -13.00 -5.10
N ILE A 16 11.76 -13.58 -6.06
CA ILE A 16 12.27 -13.79 -7.42
C ILE A 16 12.64 -12.44 -8.08
N GLY A 17 11.76 -11.45 -7.94
CA GLY A 17 11.97 -10.09 -8.46
C GLY A 17 13.20 -9.42 -7.87
N LYS A 18 13.48 -9.61 -6.57
CA LYS A 18 14.71 -9.15 -5.91
C LYS A 18 15.95 -9.70 -6.61
N ARG A 19 16.04 -11.02 -6.81
CA ARG A 19 17.17 -11.66 -7.52
C ARG A 19 17.34 -11.14 -8.95
N ARG A 20 16.23 -10.94 -9.66
CA ARG A 20 16.26 -10.40 -11.03
C ARG A 20 16.70 -8.94 -11.08
N LEU A 21 16.29 -8.13 -10.11
CA LEU A 21 16.76 -6.75 -9.97
C LEU A 21 18.24 -6.70 -9.62
N GLU A 22 18.71 -7.52 -8.67
CA GLU A 22 20.14 -7.62 -8.32
C GLU A 22 20.99 -7.98 -9.54
N ARG A 23 20.53 -8.93 -10.37
CA ARG A 23 21.20 -9.27 -11.64
C ARG A 23 21.19 -8.13 -12.64
N ALA A 24 20.07 -7.40 -12.78
CA ALA A 24 20.01 -6.22 -13.64
C ALA A 24 20.96 -5.10 -13.17
N LEU A 25 21.10 -4.92 -11.85
CA LEU A 25 21.99 -3.94 -11.24
C LEU A 25 23.46 -4.34 -11.32
N ALA A 26 23.79 -5.64 -11.37
CA ALA A 26 25.17 -6.10 -11.51
C ALA A 26 25.86 -5.62 -12.80
N SER A 27 25.08 -5.37 -13.86
CA SER A 27 25.56 -4.79 -15.13
C SER A 27 25.23 -3.30 -15.29
N TRP A 28 24.70 -2.65 -14.26
CA TRP A 28 24.30 -1.26 -14.33
C TRP A 28 25.52 -0.34 -14.31
N SER A 29 25.53 0.65 -15.21
CA SER A 29 26.63 1.61 -15.38
C SER A 29 26.22 3.08 -15.18
N GLY A 30 24.96 3.33 -14.84
CA GLY A 30 24.48 4.68 -14.51
C GLY A 30 24.69 5.05 -13.05
N ASP A 31 23.96 6.06 -12.58
CA ASP A 31 24.07 6.54 -11.19
C ASP A 31 23.86 5.41 -10.17
N PRO A 32 24.56 5.44 -9.02
CA PRO A 32 24.40 4.45 -7.95
C PRO A 32 22.92 4.24 -7.60
N ALA A 33 22.49 2.98 -7.59
CA ALA A 33 21.12 2.59 -7.28
C ALA A 33 20.95 2.45 -5.76
N GLU A 34 19.97 3.15 -5.21
CA GLU A 34 19.50 2.98 -3.83
C GLU A 34 18.17 2.22 -3.88
N VAL A 35 18.13 1.01 -3.34
CA VAL A 35 16.94 0.17 -3.32
C VAL A 35 16.20 0.35 -2.00
N VAL A 36 14.92 0.76 -2.08
CA VAL A 36 14.06 0.97 -0.91
C VAL A 36 12.83 0.09 -1.01
N TRP A 37 12.54 -0.65 0.05
CA TRP A 37 11.35 -1.48 0.15
C TRP A 37 10.14 -0.66 0.60
N ARG A 38 9.00 -0.89 -0.05
CA ARG A 38 7.72 -0.28 0.27
C ARG A 38 6.66 -1.36 0.48
N PRO A 39 5.81 -1.23 1.51
CA PRO A 39 4.87 -2.28 1.86
C PRO A 39 3.75 -2.38 0.82
N TYR A 40 3.50 -3.60 0.36
CA TYR A 40 2.27 -4.02 -0.29
C TYR A 40 1.70 -5.21 0.49
N ARG A 41 0.37 -5.32 0.59
CA ARG A 41 -0.28 -6.46 1.27
C ARG A 41 -1.22 -7.16 0.30
N ILE A 42 -0.83 -8.34 -0.18
CA ILE A 42 -1.65 -9.20 -1.06
C ILE A 42 -2.89 -9.67 -0.31
N ASP A 43 -2.72 -10.04 0.95
CA ASP A 43 -3.80 -10.50 1.81
C ASP A 43 -3.82 -9.73 3.13
N PRO A 44 -4.53 -8.59 3.18
CA PRO A 44 -4.70 -7.83 4.41
C PRO A 44 -5.42 -8.60 5.53
N SER A 45 -6.14 -9.68 5.19
CA SER A 45 -6.95 -10.49 6.12
C SER A 45 -6.25 -11.74 6.64
N ALA A 46 -5.02 -12.02 6.21
CA ALA A 46 -4.24 -13.14 6.71
C ALA A 46 -4.06 -13.04 8.25
N PRO A 47 -4.17 -14.17 8.97
CA PRO A 47 -4.18 -14.17 10.44
C PRO A 47 -2.78 -14.03 11.05
N ALA A 48 -2.75 -13.65 12.32
CA ALA A 48 -1.59 -13.70 13.20
C ALA A 48 -2.06 -14.26 14.57
N PRO A 49 -1.64 -15.47 15.00
CA PRO A 49 -0.70 -16.37 14.33
C PRO A 49 -1.24 -16.87 12.98
N GLY A 50 -0.33 -17.31 12.11
CA GLY A 50 -0.64 -17.83 10.79
C GLY A 50 -1.30 -19.21 10.86
N GLU A 51 -1.93 -19.60 9.76
CA GLU A 51 -2.54 -20.92 9.60
C GLU A 51 -1.76 -21.77 8.58
N PRO A 52 -1.76 -23.11 8.69
CA PRO A 52 -1.04 -23.96 7.74
C PRO A 52 -1.55 -23.75 6.31
N LEU A 53 -0.64 -23.36 5.39
CA LEU A 53 -1.01 -23.05 4.01
C LEU A 53 -1.60 -24.27 3.28
N ALA A 54 -1.20 -25.48 3.67
CA ALA A 54 -1.73 -26.72 3.11
C ALA A 54 -3.23 -26.92 3.41
N ASP A 55 -3.74 -26.34 4.50
CA ASP A 55 -5.16 -26.42 4.85
C ASP A 55 -5.97 -25.40 4.07
N VAL A 56 -5.44 -24.17 3.97
CA VAL A 56 -6.02 -23.07 3.19
C VAL A 56 -6.16 -23.43 1.71
N LEU A 57 -5.14 -24.06 1.12
CA LEU A 57 -5.19 -24.46 -0.29
C LEU A 57 -6.18 -25.59 -0.60
N ARG A 58 -6.70 -26.26 0.42
CA ARG A 58 -7.79 -27.25 0.27
C ARG A 58 -9.17 -26.59 0.25
N ASP A 59 -9.27 -25.31 0.61
CA ASP A 59 -10.52 -24.55 0.52
C ASP A 59 -10.91 -24.32 -0.96
N PRO A 60 -12.08 -24.81 -1.41
CA PRO A 60 -12.54 -24.62 -2.78
C PRO A 60 -12.65 -23.15 -3.23
N MET A 61 -12.95 -22.22 -2.31
CA MET A 61 -13.02 -20.79 -2.61
C MET A 61 -11.64 -20.19 -2.89
N VAL A 62 -10.64 -20.57 -2.10
CA VAL A 62 -9.25 -20.14 -2.31
C VAL A 62 -8.69 -20.74 -3.60
N ASP A 63 -8.97 -22.03 -3.83
CA ASP A 63 -8.57 -22.73 -5.04
C ASP A 63 -9.16 -22.08 -6.31
N ALA A 64 -10.43 -21.67 -6.28
CA ALA A 64 -11.06 -20.92 -7.37
C ALA A 64 -10.43 -19.53 -7.61
N ALA A 65 -10.12 -18.79 -6.54
CA ALA A 65 -9.47 -17.48 -6.64
C ALA A 65 -8.05 -17.60 -7.23
N LEU A 66 -7.27 -18.61 -6.80
CA LEU A 66 -5.92 -18.86 -7.30
C LEU A 66 -5.90 -19.32 -8.75
N ARG A 67 -6.89 -20.12 -9.18
CA ARG A 67 -7.07 -20.46 -10.60
C ARG A 67 -7.33 -19.24 -11.48
N GLY A 68 -7.96 -18.18 -10.96
CA GLY A 68 -8.09 -16.91 -11.68
C GLY A 68 -6.73 -16.29 -12.07
N CYS A 69 -5.70 -16.48 -11.24
CA CYS A 69 -4.34 -15.99 -11.49
C CYS A 69 -3.54 -16.88 -12.45
N ALA A 70 -3.85 -18.18 -12.51
CA ALA A 70 -3.19 -19.16 -13.37
C ALA A 70 -4.23 -20.16 -13.91
N PRO A 71 -5.05 -19.77 -14.92
CA PRO A 71 -6.26 -20.52 -15.31
C PRO A 71 -6.00 -21.93 -15.85
N HIS A 72 -4.75 -22.26 -16.18
CA HIS A 72 -4.36 -23.56 -16.72
C HIS A 72 -3.59 -24.44 -15.72
N LEU A 73 -3.44 -24.00 -14.46
CA LEU A 73 -2.69 -24.72 -13.44
C LEU A 73 -3.53 -24.86 -12.17
N THR A 74 -3.45 -26.02 -11.54
CA THR A 74 -3.85 -26.18 -10.15
C THR A 74 -2.92 -25.39 -9.23
N PRO A 75 -3.32 -25.05 -7.99
CA PRO A 75 -2.43 -24.41 -7.03
C PRO A 75 -1.14 -25.21 -6.77
N GLY A 76 -1.23 -26.54 -6.75
CA GLY A 76 -0.08 -27.43 -6.61
C GLY A 76 0.93 -27.29 -7.76
N GLU A 77 0.46 -27.42 -9.00
CA GLU A 77 1.32 -27.27 -10.20
C GLU A 77 1.92 -25.88 -10.30
N ASN A 78 1.16 -24.84 -9.94
CA ASN A 78 1.67 -23.48 -9.92
C ASN A 78 2.77 -23.31 -8.87
N ARG A 79 2.63 -23.90 -7.68
CA ARG A 79 3.68 -23.89 -6.64
C ARG A 79 4.95 -24.60 -7.09
N GLU A 80 4.83 -25.76 -7.73
CA GLU A 80 5.98 -26.47 -8.30
C GLU A 80 6.68 -25.68 -9.39
N ARG A 81 5.91 -25.05 -10.29
CA ARG A 81 6.45 -24.14 -11.31
C ARG A 81 7.23 -23.00 -10.67
N VAL A 82 6.65 -22.31 -9.68
CA VAL A 82 7.30 -21.19 -8.99
C VAL A 82 8.55 -21.66 -8.25
N SER A 83 8.52 -22.84 -7.62
CA SER A 83 9.70 -23.43 -6.95
C SER A 83 10.84 -23.71 -7.91
N ARG A 84 10.57 -24.26 -9.10
CA ARG A 84 11.58 -24.45 -10.16
C ARG A 84 12.19 -23.13 -10.62
N ILE A 85 11.37 -22.08 -10.77
CA ILE A 85 11.87 -20.74 -11.13
C ILE A 85 12.76 -20.21 -10.01
N ALA A 86 12.33 -20.27 -8.75
CA ALA A 86 13.12 -19.81 -7.62
C ALA A 86 14.48 -20.52 -7.52
N LEU A 87 14.51 -21.84 -7.73
CA LEU A 87 15.74 -22.62 -7.81
C LEU A 87 16.66 -22.11 -8.93
N ALA A 88 16.12 -21.86 -10.12
CA ALA A 88 16.89 -21.34 -11.26
C ALA A 88 17.44 -19.91 -11.01
N GLU A 89 16.80 -19.14 -10.13
CA GLU A 89 17.28 -17.82 -9.67
C GLU A 89 18.22 -17.90 -8.46
N GLY A 90 18.62 -19.12 -8.04
CA GLY A 90 19.60 -19.33 -6.98
C GLY A 90 19.04 -19.27 -5.55
N LEU A 91 17.72 -19.36 -5.37
CA LEU A 91 17.06 -19.27 -4.06
C LEU A 91 17.08 -20.59 -3.26
N GLY A 92 17.76 -21.61 -3.79
CA GLY A 92 18.00 -22.89 -3.13
C GLY A 92 16.96 -23.98 -3.44
N PRO A 93 17.25 -25.24 -3.08
CA PRO A 93 16.39 -26.40 -3.40
C PRO A 93 15.20 -26.56 -2.44
N ARG A 94 15.24 -25.91 -1.27
CA ARG A 94 14.12 -25.86 -0.32
C ARG A 94 13.39 -24.54 -0.53
N TRP A 95 12.20 -24.62 -1.12
CA TRP A 95 11.43 -23.44 -1.48
C TRP A 95 9.91 -23.68 -1.39
N GLY A 96 9.24 -22.79 -0.67
CA GLY A 96 7.78 -22.71 -0.59
C GLY A 96 7.30 -22.30 0.80
N ALA A 97 6.25 -21.48 0.85
CA ALA A 97 5.63 -21.08 2.10
C ALA A 97 4.94 -22.26 2.81
N GLY A 98 5.14 -22.37 4.12
CA GLY A 98 4.40 -23.30 4.99
C GLY A 98 3.10 -22.72 5.54
N TRP A 99 2.97 -21.39 5.56
CA TRP A 99 1.97 -20.67 6.34
C TRP A 99 1.27 -19.60 5.50
N ARG A 100 -0.05 -19.45 5.70
CA ARG A 100 -0.77 -18.21 5.37
C ARG A 100 -0.68 -17.32 6.60
N ALA A 101 0.22 -16.35 6.55
CA ALA A 101 0.58 -15.50 7.68
C ALA A 101 0.38 -14.02 7.34
N SER A 102 -0.06 -13.23 8.31
CA SER A 102 -0.06 -11.78 8.20
C SER A 102 1.37 -11.26 7.99
N SER A 103 1.56 -10.44 6.96
CA SER A 103 2.83 -9.76 6.69
C SER A 103 2.94 -8.38 7.37
N HIS A 104 1.95 -7.95 8.17
CA HIS A 104 1.90 -6.59 8.72
C HIS A 104 3.10 -6.27 9.60
N ASP A 105 3.42 -7.13 10.57
CA ASP A 105 4.54 -6.91 11.49
C ASP A 105 5.90 -7.08 10.80
N ALA A 106 5.97 -7.92 9.76
CA ALA A 106 7.16 -8.01 8.92
C ALA A 106 7.40 -6.70 8.15
N HIS A 107 6.35 -6.06 7.61
CA HIS A 107 6.45 -4.74 7.00
C HIS A 107 6.84 -3.64 8.00
N ARG A 108 6.33 -3.72 9.25
CA ARG A 108 6.75 -2.81 10.33
C ARG A 108 8.24 -2.98 10.64
N LEU A 109 8.74 -4.22 10.68
CA LEU A 109 10.16 -4.49 10.91
C LEU A 109 11.04 -3.90 9.81
N ILE A 110 10.63 -4.06 8.55
CA ILE A 110 11.33 -3.51 7.38
C ILE A 110 11.34 -1.98 7.42
N ALA A 111 10.23 -1.34 7.81
CA ALA A 111 10.18 0.11 7.97
C ALA A 111 11.13 0.60 9.08
N LEU A 112 11.12 -0.06 10.24
CA LEU A 112 12.02 0.26 11.36
C LEU A 112 13.50 0.06 11.00
N ALA A 113 13.82 -0.95 10.21
CA ALA A 113 15.17 -1.20 9.71
C ALA A 113 15.67 -0.07 8.80
N HIS A 114 14.79 0.49 7.97
CA HIS A 114 15.12 1.66 7.16
C HIS A 114 15.40 2.90 8.02
N GLU A 115 14.58 3.15 9.04
CA GLU A 115 14.79 4.26 9.98
C GLU A 115 16.09 4.12 10.77
N ALA A 116 16.46 2.90 11.16
CA ALA A 116 17.62 2.65 12.01
C ALA A 116 18.95 2.57 11.25
N GLY A 117 18.97 2.02 10.02
CA GLY A 117 20.19 1.71 9.29
C GLY A 117 20.13 1.96 7.78
N GLY A 118 19.08 2.66 7.32
CA GLY A 118 18.93 3.04 5.93
C GLY A 118 18.64 1.86 4.98
N PRO A 119 18.76 2.09 3.67
CA PRO A 119 18.47 1.11 2.62
C PRO A 119 19.19 -0.24 2.77
N PRO A 120 20.49 -0.31 3.14
CA PRO A 120 21.18 -1.61 3.27
C PRO A 120 20.60 -2.48 4.39
N LEU A 121 20.30 -1.90 5.56
CA LEU A 121 19.71 -2.66 6.67
C LEU A 121 18.27 -3.06 6.34
N GLN A 122 17.53 -2.19 5.67
CA GLN A 122 16.19 -2.49 5.18
C GLN A 122 16.19 -3.70 4.23
N ASP A 123 17.11 -3.74 3.27
CA ASP A 123 17.22 -4.85 2.31
C ASP A 123 17.60 -6.16 3.02
N ALA A 124 18.55 -6.12 3.95
CA ALA A 124 18.95 -7.29 4.74
C ALA A 124 17.79 -7.87 5.56
N VAL A 125 16.96 -7.01 6.17
CA VAL A 125 15.77 -7.45 6.90
C VAL A 125 14.72 -8.03 5.95
N ALA A 126 14.45 -7.39 4.80
CA ALA A 126 13.51 -7.91 3.81
C ALA A 126 13.93 -9.30 3.30
N GLU A 127 15.21 -9.46 2.97
CA GLU A 127 15.84 -10.74 2.60
C GLU A 127 15.62 -11.81 3.68
N GLU A 128 15.91 -11.50 4.95
CA GLU A 128 15.79 -12.44 6.05
C GLU A 128 14.32 -12.82 6.37
N VAL A 129 13.38 -11.90 6.22
CA VAL A 129 11.94 -12.18 6.31
C VAL A 129 11.51 -13.15 5.20
N MET A 130 11.87 -12.86 3.95
CA MET A 130 11.48 -13.70 2.81
C MET A 130 12.16 -15.08 2.89
N ARG A 131 13.40 -15.15 3.38
CA ARG A 131 14.09 -16.42 3.67
C ARG A 131 13.37 -17.21 4.77
N ALA A 132 13.00 -16.57 5.87
CA ALA A 132 12.24 -17.23 6.94
C ALA A 132 10.92 -17.82 6.41
N HIS A 133 10.21 -17.07 5.56
CA HIS A 133 8.93 -17.51 5.01
C HIS A 133 9.05 -18.62 3.94
N PHE A 134 9.94 -18.46 2.96
CA PHE A 134 10.00 -19.34 1.78
C PHE A 134 11.03 -20.46 1.86
N VAL A 135 12.11 -20.28 2.62
CA VAL A 135 13.21 -21.26 2.69
C VAL A 135 13.16 -22.04 4.00
N ASP A 136 12.99 -21.32 5.12
CA ASP A 136 12.88 -21.93 6.45
C ASP A 136 11.44 -22.41 6.76
N ALA A 137 10.46 -22.03 5.93
CA ALA A 137 9.03 -22.36 6.07
C ALA A 137 8.43 -21.99 7.45
N LEU A 138 8.88 -20.87 8.02
CA LEU A 138 8.45 -20.35 9.32
C LEU A 138 7.23 -19.42 9.21
N ASP A 139 6.46 -19.35 10.29
CA ASP A 139 5.37 -18.39 10.44
C ASP A 139 5.93 -17.01 10.84
N ILE A 140 6.02 -16.12 9.85
CA ILE A 140 6.52 -14.75 10.03
C ILE A 140 5.55 -13.82 10.77
N SER A 141 4.34 -14.28 11.13
CA SER A 141 3.43 -13.52 11.99
C SER A 141 3.75 -13.66 13.48
N LEU A 142 4.66 -14.58 13.85
CA LEU A 142 5.05 -14.80 15.24
C LEU A 142 6.14 -13.82 15.69
N PRO A 143 5.98 -13.13 16.84
CA PRO A 143 6.98 -12.20 17.35
C PRO A 143 8.37 -12.82 17.54
N ALA A 144 8.43 -14.08 18.03
CA ALA A 144 9.70 -14.79 18.22
C ALA A 144 10.45 -15.06 16.91
N VAL A 145 9.72 -15.31 15.82
CA VAL A 145 10.32 -15.51 14.49
C VAL A 145 10.86 -14.19 13.96
N LEU A 146 10.10 -13.09 14.10
CA LEU A 146 10.55 -11.77 13.66
C LEU A 146 11.73 -11.23 14.49
N ASP A 147 11.83 -11.54 15.78
CA ASP A 147 13.02 -11.21 16.58
C ASP A 147 14.28 -11.93 16.07
N GLU A 148 14.19 -13.23 15.80
CA GLU A 148 15.32 -13.99 15.23
C GLU A 148 15.71 -13.46 13.84
N VAL A 149 14.73 -13.22 12.96
CA VAL A 149 14.94 -12.56 11.66
C VAL A 149 15.68 -11.24 11.82
N SER A 150 15.22 -10.40 12.74
CA SER A 150 15.81 -9.10 13.03
C SER A 150 17.28 -9.22 13.47
N ARG A 151 17.59 -10.18 14.36
CA ARG A 151 18.96 -10.43 14.82
C ARG A 151 19.87 -10.95 13.71
N ARG A 152 19.41 -11.91 12.89
CA ARG A 152 20.19 -12.44 11.75
C ARG A 152 20.51 -11.38 10.71
N ALA A 153 19.59 -10.43 10.50
CA ALA A 153 19.78 -9.30 9.60
C ALA A 153 20.71 -8.20 10.16
N GLY A 154 21.21 -8.32 11.39
CA GLY A 154 22.05 -7.30 12.03
C GLY A 154 21.26 -6.16 12.71
N PHE A 155 19.96 -6.35 12.97
CA PHE A 155 19.10 -5.37 13.65
C PHE A 155 18.58 -5.90 15.00
N PRO A 156 19.42 -6.06 16.04
CA PRO A 156 19.01 -6.69 17.30
C PRO A 156 17.93 -5.93 18.09
N ALA A 157 17.70 -4.65 17.80
CA ALA A 157 16.67 -3.85 18.47
C ALA A 157 15.26 -4.04 17.87
N GLY A 158 15.13 -4.62 16.67
CA GLY A 158 13.88 -4.61 15.91
C GLY A 158 12.73 -5.38 16.57
N GLY A 159 12.99 -6.56 17.15
CA GLY A 159 11.97 -7.34 17.86
C GLY A 159 11.34 -6.57 19.04
N ARG A 160 12.16 -5.85 19.80
CA ARG A 160 11.66 -4.98 20.89
C ARG A 160 10.81 -3.82 20.37
N LEU A 161 11.29 -3.12 19.33
CA LEU A 161 10.55 -1.99 18.74
C LEU A 161 9.18 -2.42 18.17
N LEU A 162 9.10 -3.61 17.58
CA LEU A 162 7.83 -4.20 17.16
C LEU A 162 6.86 -4.41 18.32
N ALA A 163 7.35 -4.98 19.42
CA ALA A 163 6.57 -5.21 20.63
C ALA A 163 6.06 -3.90 21.25
N ASP A 164 6.85 -2.82 21.14
CA ASP A 164 6.49 -1.47 21.59
C ASP A 164 5.46 -0.77 20.68
N GLY A 165 4.98 -1.42 19.61
CA GLY A 165 3.96 -0.86 18.71
C GLY A 165 4.51 0.08 17.63
N ALA A 166 5.83 0.17 17.47
CA ALA A 166 6.46 1.12 16.55
C ALA A 166 6.10 0.84 15.07
N ALA A 167 6.15 1.89 14.24
CA ALA A 167 5.89 1.90 12.80
C ALA A 167 4.49 1.44 12.32
N ASP A 168 3.51 1.19 13.20
CA ASP A 168 2.15 0.78 12.77
C ASP A 168 1.49 1.85 11.88
N THR A 169 1.47 3.11 12.32
CA THR A 169 0.93 4.23 11.53
C THR A 169 1.72 4.40 10.23
N THR A 170 3.05 4.37 10.28
CA THR A 170 3.93 4.51 9.11
C THR A 170 3.60 3.48 8.03
N VAL A 171 3.49 2.19 8.40
CA VAL A 171 3.17 1.12 7.43
C VAL A 171 1.77 1.27 6.87
N ARG A 172 0.77 1.60 7.70
CA ARG A 172 -0.60 1.84 7.23
C ARG A 172 -0.65 2.98 6.21
N GLU A 173 0.02 4.09 6.48
CA GLU A 173 0.09 5.21 5.54
C GLU A 173 0.82 4.83 4.25
N LEU A 174 1.95 4.12 4.34
CA LEU A 174 2.70 3.70 3.15
C LEU A 174 1.87 2.77 2.24
N VAL A 175 1.16 1.78 2.80
CA VAL A 175 0.27 0.90 2.02
C VAL A 175 -0.81 1.73 1.29
N LEU A 176 -1.40 2.71 1.97
CA LEU A 176 -2.39 3.60 1.38
C LEU A 176 -1.80 4.48 0.26
N ARG A 177 -0.58 5.01 0.46
CA ARG A 177 0.14 5.77 -0.58
C ARG A 177 0.40 4.91 -1.82
N GLY A 178 0.82 3.66 -1.65
CA GLY A 178 1.02 2.72 -2.77
C GLY A 178 -0.26 2.49 -3.56
N ARG A 179 -1.37 2.22 -2.86
CA ARG A 179 -2.70 2.07 -3.49
C ARG A 179 -3.10 3.33 -4.25
N ALA A 180 -2.93 4.51 -3.64
CA ALA A 180 -3.25 5.79 -4.24
C ALA A 180 -2.39 6.10 -5.48
N ALA A 181 -1.13 5.65 -5.48
CA ALA A 181 -0.20 5.76 -6.60
C ALA A 181 -0.48 4.74 -7.73
N GLY A 182 -1.50 3.88 -7.59
CA GLY A 182 -1.86 2.89 -8.60
C GLY A 182 -1.04 1.60 -8.56
N VAL A 183 -0.30 1.34 -7.47
CA VAL A 183 0.39 0.06 -7.29
C VAL A 183 -0.66 -1.03 -7.06
N ALA A 184 -0.80 -1.92 -8.05
CA ALA A 184 -1.83 -2.96 -8.07
C ALA A 184 -1.27 -4.39 -7.98
N THR A 185 0.05 -4.56 -7.95
CA THR A 185 0.68 -5.88 -7.94
C THR A 185 2.02 -5.91 -7.21
N SER A 186 2.40 -7.09 -6.73
CA SER A 186 3.67 -7.34 -6.04
C SER A 186 4.53 -8.32 -6.87
N PRO A 187 5.81 -8.00 -7.13
CA PRO A 187 6.46 -6.72 -6.88
C PRO A 187 6.05 -5.68 -7.95
N THR A 188 6.13 -4.40 -7.62
CA THR A 188 6.17 -3.30 -8.59
C THR A 188 7.42 -2.47 -8.33
N PHE A 189 8.26 -2.29 -9.36
CA PHE A 189 9.44 -1.43 -9.30
C PHE A 189 9.05 -0.01 -9.72
N VAL A 190 9.37 1.00 -8.90
CA VAL A 190 9.08 2.41 -9.20
C VAL A 190 10.37 3.21 -9.21
N VAL A 191 10.59 3.94 -10.30
CA VAL A 191 11.76 4.81 -10.51
C VAL A 191 11.28 6.09 -11.16
N ASN A 192 11.56 7.24 -10.55
CA ASN A 192 11.24 8.57 -11.11
C ASN A 192 9.79 8.70 -11.62
N GLY A 193 8.83 8.10 -10.90
CA GLY A 193 7.40 8.09 -11.24
C GLY A 193 6.99 7.11 -12.33
N ALA A 194 7.92 6.38 -12.95
CA ALA A 194 7.62 5.25 -13.83
C ALA A 194 7.49 3.96 -13.01
N ALA A 195 6.60 3.06 -13.40
CA ALA A 195 6.35 1.80 -12.70
C ALA A 195 6.47 0.60 -13.64
N LEU A 196 7.08 -0.49 -13.15
CA LEU A 196 7.16 -1.79 -13.81
C LEU A 196 6.58 -2.87 -12.89
N GLY A 197 5.43 -3.41 -13.28
CA GLY A 197 4.75 -4.47 -12.54
C GLY A 197 5.30 -5.86 -12.82
N GLY A 198 5.45 -6.64 -11.75
CA GLY A 198 5.83 -8.05 -11.77
C GLY A 198 7.34 -8.31 -11.75
N ALA A 199 7.70 -9.55 -11.47
CA ALA A 199 9.08 -10.03 -11.50
C ALA A 199 9.55 -10.25 -12.94
N GLN A 200 9.71 -9.16 -13.71
CA GLN A 200 10.12 -9.23 -15.12
C GLN A 200 11.54 -9.81 -15.29
N PRO A 201 11.90 -10.34 -16.48
CA PRO A 201 13.27 -10.79 -16.76
C PRO A 201 14.30 -9.68 -16.49
N PRO A 202 15.54 -10.02 -16.05
CA PRO A 202 16.57 -9.03 -15.73
C PRO A 202 16.84 -8.01 -16.85
N GLU A 203 16.74 -8.41 -18.12
CA GLU A 203 16.98 -7.57 -19.29
C GLU A 203 15.87 -6.52 -19.44
N VAL A 204 14.62 -6.90 -19.13
CA VAL A 204 13.46 -5.99 -19.13
C VAL A 204 13.56 -5.01 -17.96
N ILE A 205 13.96 -5.49 -16.78
CA ILE A 205 14.22 -4.62 -15.62
C ILE A 205 15.33 -3.62 -15.97
N HIS A 206 16.44 -4.07 -16.54
CA HIS A 206 17.55 -3.19 -16.93
C HIS A 206 17.11 -2.13 -17.94
N ALA A 207 16.37 -2.51 -18.99
CA ALA A 207 15.84 -1.56 -19.97
C ALA A 207 14.91 -0.52 -19.33
N PHE A 208 14.03 -0.95 -18.42
CA PHE A 208 13.17 -0.06 -17.65
C PHE A 208 13.98 0.92 -16.78
N LEU A 209 15.00 0.44 -16.07
CA LEU A 209 15.87 1.30 -15.25
C LEU A 209 16.56 2.36 -16.12
N ALA A 210 17.07 1.98 -17.29
CA ALA A 210 17.72 2.91 -18.21
C ALA A 210 16.76 4.01 -18.71
N GLU A 211 15.52 3.64 -19.07
CA GLU A 211 14.52 4.61 -19.49
C GLU A 211 14.09 5.52 -18.33
N ALA A 212 13.79 4.93 -17.17
CA ALA A 212 13.26 5.65 -16.02
C ALA A 212 14.32 6.58 -15.38
N ALA A 213 15.60 6.22 -15.43
CA ALA A 213 16.70 7.07 -14.95
C ALA A 213 16.74 8.44 -15.65
N GLY A 214 16.36 8.51 -16.93
CA GLY A 214 16.31 9.77 -17.69
C GLY A 214 15.10 10.66 -17.37
N ARG A 215 14.14 10.19 -16.56
CA ARG A 215 12.96 10.96 -16.20
C ARG A 215 13.26 11.92 -15.04
N SER A 216 12.77 13.14 -15.14
CA SER A 216 12.78 14.12 -14.04
C SER A 216 11.38 14.21 -13.45
N PRO A 217 11.09 13.52 -12.32
CA PRO A 217 9.77 13.59 -11.72
C PRO A 217 9.54 15.00 -11.17
N ARG A 218 8.31 15.50 -11.33
CA ARG A 218 7.92 16.75 -10.69
C ARG A 218 7.85 16.51 -9.18
N GLN A 219 8.75 17.15 -8.43
CA GLN A 219 8.68 17.15 -6.97
C GLN A 219 7.53 18.03 -6.50
N LEU A 220 6.69 17.47 -5.64
CA LEU A 220 5.61 18.18 -4.99
C LEU A 220 5.92 18.28 -3.49
N PRO A 221 5.45 19.33 -2.80
CA PRO A 221 5.46 19.35 -1.34
C PRO A 221 4.72 18.12 -0.79
N GLU A 222 5.20 17.56 0.33
CA GLU A 222 4.62 16.34 0.93
C GLU A 222 3.12 16.53 1.19
N GLU A 223 2.70 17.72 1.59
CA GLU A 223 1.32 18.05 1.88
C GLU A 223 0.44 17.94 0.64
N VAL A 224 0.97 18.36 -0.51
CA VAL A 224 0.29 18.29 -1.80
C VAL A 224 0.21 16.84 -2.28
N GLU A 225 1.28 16.05 -2.11
CA GLU A 225 1.26 14.62 -2.43
C GLU A 225 0.24 13.88 -1.56
N ARG A 226 0.23 14.14 -0.25
CA ARG A 226 -0.70 13.55 0.70
C ARG A 226 -2.15 13.90 0.36
N LEU A 227 -2.43 15.15 -0.01
CA LEU A 227 -3.77 15.58 -0.46
C LEU A 227 -4.20 14.83 -1.73
N ARG A 228 -3.32 14.74 -2.74
CA ARG A 228 -3.59 14.00 -3.98
C ARG A 228 -3.81 12.52 -3.74
N HIS A 229 -3.03 11.90 -2.87
CA HIS A 229 -3.22 10.50 -2.50
C HIS A 229 -4.56 10.29 -1.77
N ALA A 230 -4.94 11.19 -0.87
CA ALA A 230 -6.25 11.11 -0.21
C ALA A 230 -7.40 11.24 -1.21
N GLU A 231 -7.28 12.12 -2.21
CA GLU A 231 -8.27 12.26 -3.27
C GLU A 231 -8.36 10.99 -4.13
N ALA A 232 -7.22 10.45 -4.56
CA ALA A 232 -7.17 9.19 -5.31
C ALA A 232 -7.79 8.02 -4.53
N LEU A 233 -7.56 7.92 -3.21
CA LEU A 233 -8.19 6.89 -2.38
C LEU A 233 -9.71 7.05 -2.33
N LEU A 234 -10.20 8.29 -2.25
CA LEU A 234 -11.63 8.55 -2.25
C LEU A 234 -12.27 8.15 -3.59
N ASP A 235 -11.60 8.44 -4.70
CA ASP A 235 -12.04 8.06 -6.05
C ASP A 235 -12.01 6.52 -6.25
N LEU A 236 -11.09 5.83 -5.57
CA LEU A 236 -11.05 4.37 -5.46
C LEU A 236 -12.08 3.77 -4.49
N GLY A 237 -12.95 4.59 -3.91
CA GLY A 237 -13.98 4.14 -2.96
C GLY A 237 -13.44 3.79 -1.57
N ASP A 238 -12.28 4.32 -1.18
CA ASP A 238 -11.66 4.13 0.15
C ASP A 238 -11.68 5.43 0.98
N PRO A 239 -12.85 5.85 1.49
CA PRO A 239 -12.97 7.07 2.28
C PRO A 239 -12.25 6.99 3.63
N LEU A 240 -12.06 5.80 4.20
CA LEU A 240 -11.36 5.63 5.48
C LEU A 240 -9.84 5.73 5.29
N GLY A 241 -9.31 5.17 4.19
CA GLY A 241 -7.93 5.38 3.77
C GLY A 241 -7.65 6.86 3.50
N ALA A 242 -8.54 7.54 2.77
CA ALA A 242 -8.45 8.97 2.54
C ALA A 242 -8.37 9.78 3.85
N LEU A 243 -9.25 9.49 4.82
CA LEU A 243 -9.23 10.14 6.14
C LEU A 243 -7.96 9.84 6.95
N THR A 244 -7.37 8.66 6.78
CA THR A 244 -6.09 8.31 7.41
C THR A 244 -4.99 9.21 6.87
N LEU A 245 -4.88 9.34 5.54
CA LEU A 245 -3.88 10.22 4.93
C LEU A 245 -4.14 11.70 5.20
N LEU A 246 -5.39 12.13 5.32
CA LEU A 246 -5.75 13.52 5.63
C LEU A 246 -5.47 13.93 7.08
N ARG A 247 -5.32 12.99 8.02
CA ARG A 247 -5.20 13.31 9.45
C ARG A 247 -4.10 14.34 9.73
N PRO A 248 -2.85 14.17 9.27
CA PRO A 248 -1.80 15.16 9.55
C PRO A 248 -2.07 16.53 8.90
N LEU A 249 -2.74 16.56 7.74
CA LEU A 249 -3.13 17.80 7.07
C LEU A 249 -4.23 18.54 7.82
N LEU A 250 -5.18 17.81 8.42
CA LEU A 250 -6.21 18.42 9.26
C LEU A 250 -5.64 19.00 10.55
N ASP A 251 -4.58 18.39 11.08
CA ASP A 251 -3.93 18.84 12.32
C ASP A 251 -3.04 20.09 12.07
N THR A 252 -2.44 20.22 10.89
CA THR A 252 -1.49 21.31 10.54
C THR A 252 -2.10 22.41 9.66
N HIS A 253 -3.03 22.05 8.77
CA HIS A 253 -3.66 22.90 7.77
C HIS A 253 -5.20 22.81 7.85
N GLY A 254 -5.75 22.62 9.05
CA GLY A 254 -7.18 22.42 9.29
C GLY A 254 -8.10 23.54 8.81
N ASP A 255 -7.57 24.73 8.55
CA ASP A 255 -8.31 25.87 8.00
C ASP A 255 -8.34 25.91 6.47
N ASP A 256 -7.48 25.13 5.78
CA ASP A 256 -7.45 25.08 4.32
C ASP A 256 -8.76 24.51 3.77
N ARG A 257 -9.40 25.26 2.86
CA ARG A 257 -10.70 24.89 2.28
C ARG A 257 -10.62 23.56 1.54
N GLY A 258 -9.56 23.31 0.77
CA GLY A 258 -9.40 22.08 -0.02
C GLY A 258 -9.34 20.83 0.86
N THR A 259 -8.51 20.90 1.90
CA THR A 259 -8.32 19.86 2.91
C THR A 259 -9.61 19.57 3.67
N ARG A 260 -10.31 20.62 4.12
CA ARG A 260 -11.61 20.48 4.80
C ARG A 260 -12.67 19.87 3.90
N LEU A 261 -12.78 20.34 2.65
CA LEU A 261 -13.76 19.83 1.70
C LEU A 261 -13.51 18.36 1.37
N LEU A 262 -12.26 17.97 1.16
CA LEU A 262 -11.91 16.57 0.91
C LEU A 262 -12.21 15.68 2.13
N ALA A 263 -11.93 16.15 3.34
CA ALA A 263 -12.32 15.46 4.57
C ALA A 263 -13.84 15.33 4.71
N ALA A 264 -14.60 16.37 4.39
CA ALA A 264 -16.07 16.33 4.40
C ALA A 264 -16.62 15.31 3.39
N ARG A 265 -16.07 15.26 2.17
CA ARG A 265 -16.39 14.21 1.18
C ARG A 265 -16.13 12.82 1.75
N ALA A 266 -14.95 12.61 2.34
CA ALA A 266 -14.59 11.32 2.90
C ALA A 266 -15.47 10.92 4.10
N TYR A 267 -15.84 11.87 4.98
CA TYR A 267 -16.81 11.62 6.06
C TYR A 267 -18.21 11.26 5.53
N PHE A 268 -18.67 11.93 4.47
CA PHE A 268 -19.94 11.60 3.83
C PHE A 268 -19.94 10.16 3.27
N HIS A 269 -18.91 9.80 2.49
CA HIS A 269 -18.80 8.48 1.88
C HIS A 269 -18.59 7.35 2.90
N SER A 270 -18.01 7.64 4.07
CA SER A 270 -17.89 6.70 5.20
C SER A 270 -19.06 6.76 6.21
N ALA A 271 -20.18 7.40 5.85
CA ALA A 271 -21.38 7.54 6.70
C ALA A 271 -21.17 8.26 8.06
N GLN A 272 -20.07 8.99 8.22
CA GLN A 272 -19.79 9.82 9.41
C GLN A 272 -20.46 11.20 9.28
N LEU A 273 -21.79 11.22 9.09
CA LEU A 273 -22.55 12.41 8.67
C LEU A 273 -22.40 13.61 9.64
N ASN A 274 -22.36 13.37 10.95
CA ASN A 274 -22.14 14.43 11.94
C ASN A 274 -20.76 15.10 11.80
N ARG A 275 -19.72 14.35 11.40
CA ARG A 275 -18.39 14.91 11.15
C ARG A 275 -18.37 15.72 9.86
N ALA A 276 -19.06 15.24 8.82
CA ALA A 276 -19.25 15.99 7.58
C ALA A 276 -19.98 17.32 7.83
N LEU A 277 -21.09 17.33 8.58
CA LEU A 277 -21.83 18.56 8.89
C LEU A 277 -20.99 19.61 9.63
N ARG A 278 -20.21 19.20 10.64
CA ARG A 278 -19.32 20.13 11.38
C ARG A 278 -18.33 20.85 10.48
N ILE A 279 -18.00 20.28 9.32
CA ILE A 279 -17.13 20.92 8.34
C ILE A 279 -17.96 21.74 7.34
N LEU A 280 -19.05 21.17 6.83
CA LEU A 280 -19.83 21.73 5.73
C LEU A 280 -20.66 22.96 6.15
N GLU A 281 -21.19 22.99 7.37
CA GLU A 281 -22.00 24.13 7.83
C GLU A 281 -21.19 25.43 7.89
N PRO A 282 -19.98 25.48 8.52
CA PRO A 282 -19.14 26.67 8.45
C PRO A 282 -18.68 27.01 7.03
N LEU A 283 -18.32 26.01 6.21
CA LEU A 283 -17.89 26.26 4.83
C LEU A 283 -19.01 26.88 3.99
N ALA A 284 -20.24 26.37 4.08
CA ALA A 284 -21.38 26.92 3.36
C ALA A 284 -21.75 28.33 3.81
N ALA A 285 -21.53 28.66 5.09
CA ALA A 285 -21.72 30.01 5.61
C ALA A 285 -20.65 31.00 5.12
N GLN A 286 -19.41 30.54 4.96
CA GLN A 286 -18.28 31.37 4.50
C GLN A 286 -18.28 31.57 2.98
N THR A 287 -18.64 30.53 2.21
CA THR A 287 -18.70 30.55 0.75
C THR A 287 -20.07 30.05 0.26
N PRO A 288 -21.13 30.88 0.38
CA PRO A 288 -22.49 30.47 0.05
C PRO A 288 -22.68 30.18 -1.45
N ASP A 289 -21.80 30.72 -2.30
CA ASP A 289 -21.73 30.57 -3.76
C ASP A 289 -20.97 29.31 -4.23
N ASP A 290 -20.49 28.49 -3.30
CA ASP A 290 -19.85 27.22 -3.63
C ASP A 290 -20.90 26.13 -3.90
N SER A 291 -21.21 25.93 -5.18
CA SER A 291 -22.21 24.95 -5.60
C SER A 291 -21.97 23.53 -5.11
N TYR A 292 -20.71 23.10 -4.98
CA TYR A 292 -20.37 21.75 -4.52
C TYR A 292 -20.51 21.61 -3.01
N VAL A 293 -20.11 22.61 -2.23
CA VAL A 293 -20.35 22.63 -0.77
C VAL A 293 -21.85 22.60 -0.48
N GLN A 294 -22.66 23.39 -1.20
CA GLN A 294 -24.13 23.36 -1.06
C GLN A 294 -24.70 21.99 -1.40
N LEU A 295 -24.25 21.37 -2.49
CA LEU A 295 -24.67 20.03 -2.88
C LEU A 295 -24.36 19.01 -1.79
N LEU A 296 -23.11 18.97 -1.32
CA LEU A 296 -22.65 17.99 -0.36
C LEU A 296 -23.31 18.18 1.01
N LEU A 297 -23.52 19.42 1.46
CA LEU A 297 -24.28 19.74 2.68
C LEU A 297 -25.73 19.27 2.54
N GLY A 298 -26.40 19.61 1.43
CA GLY A 298 -27.77 19.18 1.15
C GLY A 298 -27.92 17.66 1.14
N ARG A 299 -27.02 16.93 0.46
CA ARG A 299 -27.03 15.45 0.45
C ARG A 299 -26.71 14.86 1.82
N THR A 300 -25.85 15.49 2.61
CA THR A 300 -25.53 15.05 3.98
C THR A 300 -26.76 15.17 4.88
N LEU A 301 -27.42 16.33 4.88
CA LEU A 301 -28.67 16.57 5.63
C LEU A 301 -29.78 15.62 5.18
N GLN A 302 -29.91 15.39 3.87
CA GLN A 302 -30.88 14.44 3.32
C GLN A 302 -30.66 13.02 3.87
N ARG A 303 -29.40 12.54 3.91
CA ARG A 303 -29.07 11.22 4.50
C ARG A 303 -29.27 11.15 6.01
N GLN A 304 -29.28 12.28 6.71
CA GLN A 304 -29.63 12.34 8.14
C GLN A 304 -31.14 12.40 8.38
N GLY A 305 -31.96 12.61 7.35
CA GLY A 305 -33.41 12.77 7.47
C GLY A 305 -33.88 14.21 7.67
N ASP A 306 -32.99 15.20 7.63
CA ASP A 306 -33.33 16.64 7.73
C ASP A 306 -33.70 17.19 6.34
N THR A 307 -34.85 16.76 5.82
CA THR A 307 -35.30 17.06 4.47
C THR A 307 -35.61 18.55 4.26
N GLY A 308 -36.06 19.25 5.31
CA GLY A 308 -36.37 20.67 5.26
C GLY A 308 -35.13 21.53 4.97
N ARG A 309 -34.06 21.35 5.76
CA ARG A 309 -32.80 22.07 5.53
C ARG A 309 -32.09 21.58 4.26
N ALA A 310 -32.14 20.28 3.99
CA ALA A 310 -31.56 19.73 2.76
C ALA A 310 -32.12 20.40 1.50
N ALA A 311 -33.45 20.58 1.41
CA ALA A 311 -34.09 21.15 0.23
C ALA A 311 -33.61 22.57 -0.10
N ALA A 312 -33.30 23.39 0.90
CA ALA A 312 -32.77 24.74 0.69
C ALA A 312 -31.38 24.69 0.01
N HIS A 313 -30.46 23.90 0.58
CA HIS A 313 -29.10 23.76 0.06
C HIS A 313 -29.07 23.10 -1.33
N LEU A 314 -29.89 22.06 -1.56
CA LEU A 314 -29.97 21.39 -2.86
C LEU A 314 -30.49 22.32 -3.97
N ARG A 315 -31.48 23.18 -3.67
CA ARG A 315 -31.96 24.19 -4.63
C ARG A 315 -30.89 25.22 -4.96
N LEU A 316 -30.14 25.69 -3.97
CA LEU A 316 -29.01 26.61 -4.20
C LEU A 316 -27.95 25.96 -5.10
N ALA A 317 -27.58 24.71 -4.81
CA ALA A 317 -26.65 23.94 -5.63
C ALA A 317 -27.12 23.81 -7.09
N ALA A 318 -28.39 23.44 -7.31
CA ALA A 318 -28.97 23.29 -8.64
C ALA A 318 -29.08 24.62 -9.40
N ALA A 319 -29.35 25.73 -8.70
CA ALA A 319 -29.41 27.06 -9.31
C ALA A 319 -28.04 27.52 -9.83
N MET A 320 -26.97 27.19 -9.11
CA MET A 320 -25.60 27.54 -9.51
C MET A 320 -25.01 26.57 -10.54
N SER A 321 -25.35 25.29 -10.44
CA SER A 321 -24.86 24.21 -11.29
C SER A 321 -26.03 23.30 -11.71
N PRO A 322 -26.70 23.58 -12.85
CA PRO A 322 -27.90 22.87 -13.29
C PRO A 322 -27.75 21.34 -13.43
N GLY A 323 -26.52 20.86 -13.64
CA GLY A 323 -26.20 19.42 -13.67
C GLY A 323 -26.48 18.68 -12.35
N TYR A 324 -26.76 19.39 -11.25
CA TYR A 324 -27.10 18.82 -9.96
C TYR A 324 -28.60 18.62 -9.72
N ALA A 325 -29.46 19.02 -10.65
CA ALA A 325 -30.92 18.96 -10.51
C ALA A 325 -31.55 17.53 -10.60
N GLY A 326 -30.73 16.48 -10.46
CA GLY A 326 -31.13 15.06 -10.56
C GLY A 326 -31.37 14.36 -9.22
#